data_AF-A0A1C5YFE8-F1
#
_entry.id   AF-A0A1C5YFE8-F1
#
_cell.length_a   1.000
_cell.length_b   1.000
_cell.length_c   1.000
_cell.angle_alpha   90.00
_cell.angle_beta   90.00
_cell.angle_gamma   90.00
#
_symmetry.space_group_name_H-M   'P 1'
#
loop_
_entity.id
_entity.type
_entity.pdbx_description
1 polymer ?
#
loop_
_entity_poly.entity_id
_entity_poly.type
_entity_poly.pdbx_seq_one_letter_code
_entity_poly.pdbx_strand_id
1 'polypeptide(L)'
;MVLDNPLHIILIAVPLIIQTFFIFFLAFGVCRIIRLPYDIAAPAGMIGASNFFELAVAVAVALFGTSSPAALATTVGVLTEVPVMLTLVKIANKLKEKFKYE
;
A
#
# COMPACT_ATOMS: atom_id res chain seq x y z
N MET A 1 10.01 -18.93 12.93
CA MET A 1 8.63 -18.50 12.60
C MET A 1 8.53 -17.49 11.47
N VAL A 2 9.25 -16.35 11.48
CA VAL A 2 9.40 -15.48 10.28
C VAL A 2 10.53 -15.98 9.36
N LEU A 3 11.59 -16.58 9.90
CA LEU A 3 12.76 -17.01 9.12
C LEU A 3 12.66 -18.39 8.45
N ASP A 4 11.64 -19.21 8.75
CA ASP A 4 11.57 -20.60 8.26
C ASP A 4 11.04 -20.74 6.83
N ASN A 5 10.39 -19.70 6.30
CA ASN A 5 9.71 -19.76 4.99
C ASN A 5 9.81 -18.42 4.25
N PRO A 6 11.01 -17.99 3.80
CA PRO A 6 11.18 -16.74 3.05
C PRO A 6 10.34 -16.69 1.77
N LEU A 7 10.03 -17.85 1.18
CA LEU A 7 9.13 -17.97 0.04
C LEU A 7 7.70 -17.49 0.34
N HIS A 8 7.16 -17.75 1.53
CA HIS A 8 5.80 -17.31 1.88
C HIS A 8 5.73 -15.79 2.02
N ILE A 9 6.78 -15.18 2.58
CA ILE A 9 6.89 -13.72 2.72
C ILE A 9 6.87 -13.05 1.34
N ILE A 10 7.68 -13.56 0.40
CA ILE A 10 7.75 -13.03 -0.97
C ILE A 10 6.40 -13.22 -1.69
N LEU A 11 5.78 -14.39 -1.53
CA LEU A 11 4.51 -14.71 -2.17
C LEU A 11 3.36 -13.80 -1.69
N ILE A 12 3.44 -13.28 -0.47
CA ILE A 12 2.48 -12.30 0.08
C ILE A 12 2.86 -10.87 -0.35
N ALA A 13 4.14 -10.50 -0.22
CA ALA A 13 4.61 -9.15 -0.47
C ALA A 13 4.44 -8.74 -1.94
N VAL A 14 4.75 -9.62 -2.90
CA VAL A 14 4.73 -9.29 -4.33
C VAL A 14 3.32 -8.90 -4.82
N PRO A 15 2.26 -9.70 -4.57
CA PRO A 15 0.90 -9.31 -4.92
C PRO A 15 0.45 -8.01 -4.27
N LEU A 16 0.78 -7.81 -2.99
CA LEU A 16 0.42 -6.58 -2.27
C LEU A 16 1.07 -5.35 -2.89
N ILE A 17 2.37 -5.41 -3.19
CA ILE A 17 3.09 -4.32 -3.84
C ILE A 17 2.43 -3.99 -5.19
N ILE A 18 2.20 -5.01 -6.03
CA ILE A 18 1.57 -4.83 -7.34
C ILE A 18 0.19 -4.18 -7.20
N GLN A 19 -0.62 -4.66 -6.26
CA GLN A 19 -1.93 -4.11 -5.97
C GLN A 19 -1.86 -2.64 -5.56
N THR A 20 -1.00 -2.29 -4.59
CA THR A 20 -0.86 -0.91 -4.09
C THR A 20 -0.43 0.04 -5.21
N PHE A 21 0.56 -0.33 -6.01
CA PHE A 21 0.98 0.48 -7.16
C PHE A 21 -0.12 0.61 -8.21
N PHE A 22 -0.82 -0.49 -8.52
CA PHE A 22 -1.90 -0.48 -9.49
C PHE A 22 -3.04 0.46 -9.07
N ILE A 23 -3.51 0.34 -7.83
CA ILE A 23 -4.60 1.18 -7.33
C ILE A 23 -4.17 2.64 -7.25
N PHE A 24 -2.94 2.92 -6.81
CA PHE A 24 -2.39 4.27 -6.79
C PHE A 24 -2.43 4.92 -8.17
N PHE A 25 -1.87 4.25 -9.19
CA PHE A 25 -1.83 4.81 -10.54
C PHE A 25 -3.20 4.89 -11.19
N LEU A 26 -4.10 3.95 -10.90
CA LEU A 26 -5.48 3.98 -11.36
C LEU A 26 -6.21 5.19 -10.80
N ALA A 27 -6.22 5.36 -9.47
CA ALA A 27 -6.89 6.47 -8.79
C ALA A 27 -6.27 7.82 -9.19
N PHE A 28 -4.94 7.94 -9.16
CA PHE A 28 -4.22 9.15 -9.57
C PHE A 28 -4.46 9.49 -11.05
N GLY A 29 -4.49 8.47 -11.92
CA GLY A 29 -4.81 8.60 -13.35
C GLY A 29 -6.25 9.06 -13.58
N VAL A 30 -7.22 8.50 -12.87
CA VAL A 30 -8.62 8.94 -12.92
C VAL A 30 -8.73 10.40 -12.49
N CYS A 31 -8.14 10.78 -11.34
CA CYS A 31 -8.12 12.18 -10.88
C CYS A 31 -7.51 13.13 -11.92
N ARG A 32 -6.49 12.68 -12.67
CA ARG A 32 -5.90 13.45 -13.77
C ARG A 32 -6.85 13.60 -14.96
N ILE A 33 -7.60 12.55 -15.32
CA ILE A 33 -8.57 12.57 -16.43
C ILE A 33 -9.70 13.57 -16.13
N ILE A 34 -10.18 13.61 -14.89
CA ILE A 34 -11.22 14.55 -14.44
C ILE A 34 -10.67 15.93 -14.04
N ARG A 35 -9.37 16.20 -14.28
CA ARG A 35 -8.70 17.49 -14.04
C ARG A 35 -8.79 17.99 -12.60
N LEU A 36 -8.69 17.10 -11.62
CA LEU A 36 -8.57 17.52 -10.22
C LEU A 36 -7.19 18.16 -9.96
N PRO A 37 -7.13 19.15 -9.06
CA PRO A 37 -5.85 19.72 -8.63
C PRO A 37 -4.99 18.65 -7.95
N TYR A 38 -3.67 18.81 -8.05
CA TYR A 38 -2.70 17.85 -7.49
C TYR A 38 -2.92 17.62 -5.99
N ASP A 39 -3.28 18.68 -5.26
CA ASP A 39 -3.53 18.65 -3.82
C ASP A 39 -4.73 17.77 -3.42
N ILE A 40 -5.57 17.37 -4.38
CA ILE A 40 -6.64 16.38 -4.21
C ILE A 40 -6.23 15.04 -4.83
N ALA A 41 -5.64 15.05 -6.03
CA ALA A 41 -5.30 13.84 -6.78
C ALA A 41 -4.25 12.96 -6.07
N ALA A 42 -3.21 13.57 -5.49
CA ALA A 42 -2.17 12.82 -4.80
C ALA A 42 -2.67 12.16 -3.51
N PRO A 43 -3.35 12.87 -2.57
CA PRO A 43 -3.96 12.24 -1.42
C PRO A 43 -5.01 11.19 -1.79
N ALA A 44 -5.84 11.42 -2.81
CA ALA A 44 -6.84 10.45 -3.28
C ALA A 44 -6.18 9.14 -3.76
N GLY A 45 -5.09 9.23 -4.53
CA GLY A 45 -4.31 8.07 -4.95
C GLY A 45 -3.71 7.30 -3.78
N MET A 46 -3.20 8.01 -2.76
CA MET A 46 -2.64 7.40 -1.56
C MET A 46 -3.71 6.68 -0.72
N ILE A 47 -4.86 7.34 -0.49
CA ILE A 47 -5.97 6.76 0.28
C ILE A 47 -6.51 5.51 -0.42
N GLY A 48 -6.64 5.54 -1.75
CA GLY A 48 -7.08 4.37 -2.51
C GLY A 48 -6.12 3.19 -2.42
N ALA A 49 -4.82 3.45 -2.34
CA ALA A 49 -3.79 2.41 -2.32
C ALA A 49 -3.49 1.85 -0.91
N SER A 50 -3.80 2.62 0.15
CA SER A 50 -3.61 2.24 1.56
C SER A 50 -4.44 1.02 1.97
N ASN A 51 -3.86 0.19 2.83
CA ASN A 51 -4.58 -0.86 3.54
C ASN A 51 -4.45 -0.61 5.06
N PHE A 52 -5.39 -1.12 5.87
CA PHE A 52 -5.30 -1.00 7.33
C PHE A 52 -4.63 -2.23 7.94
N PHE A 53 -3.35 -2.44 7.66
CA PHE A 53 -2.65 -3.63 8.14
C PHE A 53 -2.47 -3.66 9.65
N GLU A 54 -2.32 -2.50 10.32
CA GLU A 54 -2.24 -2.43 11.79
C GLU A 54 -3.49 -2.99 12.46
N LEU A 55 -4.68 -2.69 11.90
CA LEU A 55 -5.94 -3.26 12.36
C LEU A 55 -6.03 -4.76 12.00
N ALA A 56 -5.58 -5.13 10.80
CA ALA A 56 -5.59 -6.53 10.36
C ALA A 56 -4.71 -7.43 11.25
N VAL A 57 -3.55 -6.95 11.69
CA VAL A 57 -2.67 -7.65 12.64
C VAL A 57 -3.39 -7.86 13.98
N ALA A 58 -4.04 -6.82 14.50
CA ALA A 58 -4.78 -6.91 15.77
C ALA A 58 -5.89 -7.98 15.70
N VAL A 59 -6.67 -7.98 14.62
CA VAL A 59 -7.74 -8.97 14.39
C VAL A 59 -7.17 -10.38 14.21
N ALA A 60 -6.09 -10.52 13.43
CA ALA A 60 -5.46 -11.82 13.18
C ALA A 60 -4.92 -12.45 14.46
N VAL A 61 -4.28 -11.65 15.32
CA VAL A 61 -3.79 -12.09 16.63
C VAL A 61 -4.96 -12.45 17.56
N ALA A 62 -6.03 -11.65 17.58
CA ALA A 62 -7.18 -11.88 18.45
C ALA A 62 -7.96 -13.16 18.10
N LEU A 63 -8.13 -13.46 16.81
CA LEU A 63 -8.93 -14.59 16.34
C LEU A 63 -8.13 -15.88 16.15
N PHE A 64 -6.88 -15.79 15.68
CA PHE A 64 -6.07 -16.94 15.28
C PHE A 64 -4.82 -17.13 16.14
N GLY A 65 -4.52 -16.19 17.03
CA GLY A 65 -3.31 -16.20 17.84
C GLY A 65 -2.06 -15.71 17.09
N THR A 66 -1.02 -15.38 17.86
CA THR A 66 0.25 -14.79 17.37
C THR A 66 1.07 -15.73 16.48
N SER A 67 0.85 -17.04 16.63
CA SER A 67 1.55 -18.11 15.92
C SER A 67 0.86 -18.54 14.62
N SER A 68 -0.24 -17.89 14.25
CA SER A 68 -0.98 -18.26 13.04
C SER A 68 -0.31 -17.74 11.76
N PRO A 69 -0.47 -18.44 10.63
CA PRO A 69 -0.08 -17.92 9.32
C PRO A 69 -0.77 -16.59 8.96
N ALA A 70 -1.98 -16.35 9.48
CA ALA A 70 -2.70 -15.09 9.30
C ALA A 70 -2.04 -13.91 10.03
N ALA A 71 -1.58 -14.12 11.28
CA ALA A 71 -0.81 -13.11 12.01
C ALA A 71 0.53 -12.81 11.34
N LEU A 72 1.19 -13.84 10.78
CA LEU A 72 2.42 -13.67 10.00
C LEU A 72 2.17 -12.83 8.74
N ALA A 73 1.15 -13.17 7.95
CA ALA A 73 0.85 -12.49 6.69
C ALA A 73 0.51 -11.01 6.87
N THR A 74 -0.29 -10.69 7.89
CA THR A 74 -0.67 -9.30 8.21
C THR A 74 0.52 -8.49 8.73
N THR A 75 1.40 -9.09 9.54
CA THR A 75 2.62 -8.43 10.02
C THR A 75 3.59 -8.14 8.88
N VAL A 76 3.78 -9.09 7.96
CA VAL A 76 4.55 -8.86 6.73
C VAL A 76 3.94 -7.73 5.92
N GLY A 77 2.61 -7.69 5.79
CA GLY A 77 1.86 -6.60 5.17
C GLY A 77 2.25 -5.23 5.72
N VAL A 78 2.15 -5.01 7.03
CA VAL A 78 2.56 -3.75 7.71
C VAL A 78 4.00 -3.37 7.35
N LEU A 79 4.94 -4.31 7.47
CA LEU A 79 6.36 -4.05 7.22
C LEU A 79 6.63 -3.68 5.76
N THR A 80 5.86 -4.23 4.83
CA THR A 80 5.98 -3.90 3.39
C THR A 80 5.23 -2.64 3.01
N GLU A 81 4.13 -2.28 3.68
CA GLU A 81 3.30 -1.14 3.32
C GLU A 81 4.04 0.18 3.49
N VAL A 82 4.63 0.41 4.66
CA VAL A 82 5.32 1.68 4.97
C VAL A 82 6.37 2.08 3.91
N PRO A 83 7.33 1.22 3.51
CA PRO A 83 8.30 1.57 2.48
C PRO A 83 7.69 1.77 1.09
N VAL A 84 6.65 1.01 0.74
CA VAL A 84 5.91 1.19 -0.52
C VAL A 84 5.23 2.56 -0.55
N MET A 85 4.58 2.94 0.55
CA MET A 85 3.89 4.23 0.65
C MET A 85 4.87 5.40 0.59
N LEU A 86 6.00 5.33 1.28
CA LEU A 86 7.06 6.36 1.15
C LEU A 86 7.59 6.45 -0.29
N THR A 87 7.68 5.32 -0.99
CA THR A 87 8.07 5.29 -2.40
C THR A 87 7.03 5.97 -3.28
N LEU A 88 5.74 5.71 -3.06
CA LEU A 88 4.64 6.35 -3.78
C LEU A 88 4.59 7.85 -3.53
N VAL A 89 4.81 8.31 -2.28
CA VAL A 89 4.92 9.75 -1.98
C VAL A 89 6.06 10.39 -2.78
N LYS A 90 7.22 9.73 -2.84
CA LYS A 90 8.36 10.20 -3.63
C LYS A 90 8.04 10.27 -5.12
N ILE A 91 7.29 9.31 -5.65
CA ILE A 91 6.82 9.29 -7.04
C ILE A 91 5.81 10.42 -7.27
N ALA A 92 4.82 10.57 -6.40
CA ALA A 92 3.81 11.63 -6.47
C ALA A 92 4.48 13.01 -6.51
N ASN A 93 5.42 13.27 -5.60
CA ASN A 93 6.15 14.55 -5.55
C ASN A 93 6.93 14.84 -6.84
N LYS A 94 7.49 13.82 -7.50
CA LYS A 94 8.10 13.97 -8.84
C LYS A 94 7.07 14.21 -9.95
N LEU A 95 5.87 13.67 -9.81
CA LEU A 95 4.76 13.87 -10.75
C LEU A 95 4.06 15.21 -10.55
N LYS A 96 4.26 15.90 -9.41
CA LYS A 96 3.72 17.24 -9.13
C LYS A 96 4.06 18.23 -10.23
N GLU A 97 5.31 18.25 -10.70
CA GLU A 97 5.76 19.15 -11.79
C GLU A 97 5.02 18.89 -13.12
N LYS A 98 4.45 17.69 -13.29
CA LYS A 98 3.67 17.31 -14.49
C LYS A 98 2.17 17.61 -14.35
N PHE A 99 1.70 18.01 -13.17
CA PHE A 99 0.34 18.49 -12.93
C PHE A 99 0.32 20.02 -13.12
N LYS A 100 0.01 20.47 -14.35
CA LYS A 100 -0.17 21.89 -14.71
C LYS A 100 -1.62 22.37 -14.56
N TYR A 101 -2.36 21.79 -13.62
CA TYR A 101 -3.71 22.24 -13.31
C TYR A 101 -3.63 23.00 -11.98
N GLU A 102 -3.38 24.31 -12.09
CA GLU A 102 -3.65 25.30 -11.05
C GLU A 102 -5.09 25.78 -11.21
#